data_AF-A0A0N5A7B6-F1
#
_entry.id   AF-A0A0N5A7B6-F1
#
_cell.length_a   1.000
_cell.length_b   1.000
_cell.length_c   1.000
_cell.angle_alpha   90.00
_cell.angle_beta   90.00
_cell.angle_gamma   90.00
#
_symmetry.space_group_name_H-M   'P 1'
#
loop_
_entity.id
_entity.type
_entity.pdbx_description
1 polymer ?
#
loop_
_entity_poly.entity_id
_entity_poly.type
_entity_poly.pdbx_seq_one_letter_code
_entity_poly.pdbx_strand_id
1 'polypeptide(L)' 'MPDGFISDCYLDSLIFNNNTMVDRYLENAKAYNKYQFEKIGFFSVRPNSTKEKKILNRTVALEEDIGKNIVNNPSTFC' A
#
# COMPACT_ATOMS: atom_id res chain seq x y z
N MET A 1 23.70 -18.73 -8.72
CA MET A 1 22.47 -19.10 -7.98
C MET A 1 21.84 -20.26 -8.71
N PRO A 2 21.46 -21.34 -8.00
CA PRO A 2 21.14 -22.62 -8.64
C PRO A 2 19.90 -22.59 -9.56
N ASP A 3 18.96 -21.65 -9.36
CA ASP A 3 17.66 -21.67 -10.05
C ASP A 3 17.36 -20.42 -10.92
N GLY A 4 18.32 -19.51 -11.05
CA GLY A 4 18.21 -18.28 -11.88
C GLY A 4 17.35 -17.16 -11.26
N PHE A 5 17.34 -15.97 -11.88
CA PHE A 5 16.72 -14.78 -11.28
C PHE A 5 15.20 -14.86 -11.05
N ILE A 6 14.50 -15.75 -11.75
CA ILE A 6 13.04 -15.90 -11.61
C ILE A 6 12.68 -16.59 -10.28
N SER A 7 13.53 -17.49 -9.76
CA SER A 7 13.28 -18.16 -8.47
C SER A 7 13.33 -17.18 -7.30
N ASP A 8 14.00 -16.04 -7.47
CA ASP A 8 14.16 -15.03 -6.43
C ASP A 8 12.99 -14.03 -6.39
N CYS A 9 12.02 -14.15 -7.31
CA CYS A 9 10.85 -13.29 -7.32
C CYS A 9 9.95 -13.56 -6.10
N TYR A 10 9.64 -12.49 -5.35
CA TYR A 10 8.71 -12.56 -4.23
C TYR A 10 7.25 -12.63 -4.74
N LEU A 11 6.56 -13.73 -4.41
CA LEU A 11 5.20 -14.01 -4.89
C LEU A 11 4.17 -13.01 -4.36
N ASP A 12 4.34 -12.51 -3.14
CA ASP A 12 3.41 -11.57 -2.50
C ASP A 12 3.85 -10.10 -2.66
N SER A 13 4.61 -9.80 -3.73
CA SER A 13 5.10 -8.45 -4.02
C SER A 13 4.00 -7.42 -4.29
N LEU A 14 2.77 -7.90 -4.53
CA LEU A 14 1.58 -7.08 -4.73
C LEU A 14 0.42 -7.61 -3.90
N ILE A 15 -0.07 -6.79 -2.98
CA ILE A 15 -1.22 -7.09 -2.13
C ILE A 15 -2.35 -6.11 -2.46
N PHE A 16 -3.56 -6.64 -2.62
CA PHE A 16 -4.77 -5.85 -2.89
C PHE A 16 -5.70 -5.83 -1.67
N ASN A 17 -5.87 -4.65 -1.08
CA ASN A 17 -6.90 -4.40 -0.08
C ASN A 17 -8.11 -3.74 -0.77
N ASN A 18 -9.22 -4.48 -0.89
CA ASN A 18 -10.43 -3.99 -1.52
C ASN A 18 -11.42 -3.46 -0.46
N ASN A 19 -12.25 -2.49 -0.83
CA ASN A 19 -13.29 -1.90 0.02
C ASN A 19 -12.75 -1.33 1.35
N THR A 20 -11.53 -0.78 1.32
CA THR A 20 -10.92 -0.13 2.48
C THR A 20 -11.62 1.18 2.80
N MET A 21 -11.67 1.51 4.09
CA MET A 21 -12.26 2.75 4.57
C MET A 21 -11.15 3.79 4.69
N VAL A 22 -11.40 4.98 4.14
CA VAL A 22 -10.46 6.10 4.18
C VAL A 22 -11.18 7.38 4.57
N ASP A 23 -10.42 8.38 5.02
CA ASP A 23 -10.98 9.67 5.40
C ASP A 23 -11.66 10.40 4.22
N ARG A 24 -12.78 11.09 4.50
CA ARG A 24 -13.51 11.90 3.51
C ARG A 24 -12.64 12.98 2.86
N TYR A 25 -11.58 13.45 3.53
CA TYR A 25 -10.60 14.37 2.97
C TYR A 25 -10.06 13.95 1.59
N LEU A 26 -10.03 12.63 1.32
CA LEU A 26 -9.55 12.08 0.05
C LEU A 26 -10.58 12.10 -1.09
N GLU A 27 -11.82 12.53 -0.85
CA GLU A 27 -12.90 12.54 -1.85
C GLU A 27 -12.44 13.24 -3.15
N ASN A 28 -11.83 14.42 -2.99
CA ASN A 28 -11.35 15.26 -4.08
C ASN A 28 -9.84 15.06 -4.41
N ALA A 29 -9.22 14.00 -3.87
CA ALA A 29 -7.81 13.71 -4.14
C ALA A 29 -7.58 13.46 -5.64
N LYS A 30 -6.60 14.16 -6.21
CA LYS A 30 -6.22 14.09 -7.62
C LYS A 30 -5.13 13.04 -7.84
N ALA A 31 -4.99 12.57 -9.08
CA ALA A 31 -3.89 11.71 -9.49
C ALA A 31 -2.55 12.28 -9.01
N TYR A 32 -1.66 11.41 -8.54
CA TYR A 32 -0.32 11.73 -8.02
C TYR A 32 -0.27 12.50 -6.71
N ASN A 33 -1.41 12.91 -6.12
CA ASN A 33 -1.41 13.44 -4.76
C ASN A 33 -0.81 12.39 -3.80
N LYS A 34 -0.03 12.86 -2.83
CA LYS A 34 0.67 12.03 -1.83
C LYS A 34 0.11 12.31 -0.45
N TYR A 35 -0.04 11.25 0.34
CA TYR A 35 -0.61 11.31 1.68
C TYR A 35 0.16 10.38 2.61
N GLN A 36 0.29 10.78 3.87
CA GLN A 36 0.67 9.87 4.94
C GLN A 36 -0.60 9.35 5.59
N PHE A 37 -0.76 8.03 5.64
CA PHE A 37 -1.81 7.37 6.39
C PHE A 37 -1.23 7.04 7.76
N GLU A 38 -1.89 7.52 8.81
CA GLU A 38 -1.39 7.43 10.18
C GLU A 38 -1.09 5.98 10.56
N LYS A 39 0.13 5.74 11.08
CA LYS A 39 0.62 4.44 11.53
C LYS A 39 0.72 3.34 10.46
N ILE A 40 0.46 3.65 9.19
CA ILE A 40 0.46 2.67 8.10
C ILE A 40 1.60 2.92 7.11
N GLY A 41 1.68 4.13 6.55
CA GLY A 41 2.65 4.40 5.48
C GLY A 41 2.31 5.61 4.64
N PHE A 42 3.12 5.81 3.61
CA PHE A 42 2.90 6.84 2.60
C PHE A 42 2.27 6.24 1.36
N PHE A 43 1.29 6.96 0.81
CA PHE A 43 0.48 6.52 -0.31
C PHE A 43 0.39 7.60 -1.39
N SER A 44 0.20 7.17 -2.63
CA SER A 44 -0.04 8.05 -3.78
C SER A 44 -1.29 7.64 -4.55
N VAL A 45 -2.06 8.62 -5.03
CA VAL A 45 -3.25 8.35 -5.84
C VAL A 45 -2.82 7.89 -7.23
N ARG A 46 -3.32 6.75 -7.67
CA ARG A 46 -3.03 6.24 -9.01
C ARG A 46 -3.63 7.11 -10.11
N PRO A 47 -3.00 7.18 -11.29
CA PRO A 47 -3.52 8.00 -12.41
C PRO A 47 -4.84 7.52 -12.97
N ASN A 48 -5.11 6.21 -12.89
CA ASN A 48 -6.36 5.59 -13.34
C ASN A 48 -7.43 5.54 -12.23
N SER A 49 -7.22 6.26 -11.12
CA SER A 49 -8.21 6.38 -10.06
C SER A 49 -9.38 7.25 -10.52
N THR A 50 -10.61 6.87 -10.18
CA THR A 50 -11.82 7.66 -10.46
C THR A 50 -12.41 8.24 -9.18
N LYS A 51 -13.47 9.05 -9.30
CA LYS A 51 -14.20 9.59 -8.13
C LYS A 51 -14.95 8.48 -7.38
N GLU A 52 -15.50 7.52 -8.11
CA GLU A 52 -16.22 6.36 -7.56
C GLU A 52 -15.28 5.29 -7.01
N LYS A 53 -14.10 5.15 -7.62
CA LYS A 53 -13.09 4.15 -7.26
C LYS A 53 -11.76 4.82 -7.00
N LYS A 54 -11.50 5.15 -5.73
CA LYS A 54 -10.20 5.67 -5.31
C LYS A 54 -9.18 4.53 -5.24
N ILE A 55 -8.04 4.68 -5.92
CA ILE A 55 -6.96 3.69 -5.92
C ILE A 55 -5.69 4.36 -5.42
N LEU A 56 -5.15 3.83 -4.32
CA LEU A 56 -3.97 4.34 -3.65
C LEU A 56 -2.87 3.27 -3.68
N ASN A 57 -1.67 3.67 -4.10
CA ASN A 57 -0.49 2.83 -4.05
C ASN A 57 0.35 3.21 -2.83
N ARG A 58 0.70 2.23 -1.99
CA ARG A 58 1.70 2.41 -0.94
C ARG A 58 3.06 2.65 -1.59
N THR A 59 3.67 3.82 -1.33
CA THR A 59 5.00 4.17 -1.83
C THR A 59 6.09 3.64 -0.91
N VAL A 60 5.89 3.79 0.40
CA VAL A 60 6.80 3.26 1.43
C VAL A 60 6.01 3.03 2.72
N ALA A 61 6.35 1.98 3.47
CA ALA A 61 5.81 1.77 4.81
C ALA A 61 6.43 2.78 5.79
N LEU A 62 5.79 3.01 6.95
CA LEU A 62 6.52 3.65 8.04
C LEU A 62 7.61 2.70 8.54
N GLU A 63 8.70 3.25 9.06
CA GLU A 63 9.67 2.42 9.79
C GLU A 63 8.94 1.75 10.96
N GLU A 64 8.97 0.42 10.97
CA GLU A 64 8.57 -0.37 12.13
C GLU A 64 9.79 -0.56 13.04
N ASP A 65 9.56 -0.69 14.36
CA ASP A 65 10.59 -1.15 15.28
C ASP A 65 11.22 -2.44 14.73
N ILE A 66 12.53 -2.38 14.46
CA ILE A 66 13.33 -3.46 13.87
C ILE A 66 13.10 -4.74 14.68
N GLY A 67 12.26 -5.65 14.19
CA GLY A 67 12.02 -6.95 14.84
C GLY A 67 10.63 -7.58 14.73
N LYS A 68 9.59 -6.90 14.21
CA LYS A 68 8.25 -7.50 14.07
C LYS A 68 8.02 -8.06 12.67
N ASN A 69 7.58 -9.32 12.62
CA ASN A 69 7.28 -10.03 11.39
C ASN A 69 5.93 -9.56 10.82
N ILE A 70 5.99 -8.80 9.74
CA ILE A 70 4.87 -8.04 9.14
C ILE A 70 3.84 -8.92 8.40
N VAL A 71 4.16 -10.19 8.15
CA VAL A 71 3.34 -11.08 7.31
C VAL A 71 2.07 -11.54 8.05
N ASN A 72 2.04 -11.47 9.38
CA ASN A 72 0.97 -12.06 10.20
C ASN A 72 0.14 -11.07 11.01
N ASN A 73 0.26 -9.76 10.77
CA ASN A 73 -0.48 -8.78 11.56
C ASN A 73 -1.69 -8.20 10.78
N PRO A 74 -2.94 -8.58 11.12
CA PRO A 74 -4.13 -8.07 10.46
C PRO A 74 -4.33 -6.55 10.64
N SER A 75 -3.66 -5.94 11.62
CA SER A 75 -3.70 -4.47 11.83
C SER A 75 -2.89 -3.66 10.81
N THR A 76 -2.12 -4.32 9.92
CA THR A 76 -1.41 -3.67 8.81
C THR A 76 -2.28 -3.54 7.54
N PHE A 77 -3.47 -4.16 7.54
CA PHE A 77 -4.40 -4.17 6.40
C PHE A 77 -5.66 -3.36 6.73
N CYS A 78 -5.50 -2.08 7.04
CA CYS A 78 -6.60 -1.14 6.89
C CYS A 78 -6.89 -0.91 5.40
#